data_AF-A0ABD3CZB4-F1
#
_entry.id   AF-A0ABD3CZB4-F1
#
_cell.length_a   1.000
_cell.length_b   1.000
_cell.length_c   1.000
_cell.angle_alpha   90.00
_cell.angle_beta   90.00
_cell.angle_gamma   90.00
#
_symmetry.space_group_name_H-M   'P 1'
#
loop_
_entity.id
_entity.type
_entity.pdbx_description
1 polymer ?
#
loop_
_entity_poly.entity_id
_entity_poly.type
_entity_poly.pdbx_seq_one_letter_code
_entity_poly.pdbx_strand_id
1 'polypeptide(L)'
;MDGVCLHSQLSRTFSLSKSVTIPKFRVLKCGSWQGLSSLNSLKNTCSRLTVQHNINISSEDFTYVQAPVIKCNHPQNADFPRYYSKKEKKPFPIPIVELRRAARERLKNNKNQPRGIPPPKRGLVVGRLIPVAYRVFNARITLINNLRKLLKVMPVKSCKWCNEIHVGPIGHPFKSCRGPSASIRRGAHEWSEAVIEDILVQVEAHHLYDRLGKRMTHEERFSVPRIPAVVELCIQAGVDLPEYPTKRRRKPMIRIGKKEFIDADESELPDLEPETPKPEILLETPDSEIVPPSSEEDKAVLAEETLRAWEEMREGANRLMKMYPVRACGYCPEVHVGPTGHKAQNCGAHKHQQRNGQHGWQTAVLDDLIPPKYVWHVPDVNHPLERELRNFYGQAPAVIELCVQAGASVPEHYKPTMRLDVGIPTNVREAEMVV
;
A
#
# COMPACT_ATOMS: atom_id res chain seq x y z
N MET A 1 -31.51 1.32 52.99
CA MET A 1 -32.36 2.43 53.45
C MET A 1 -31.72 3.72 52.99
N ASP A 2 -32.20 4.19 51.84
CA ASP A 2 -32.64 5.56 51.54
C ASP A 2 -31.80 6.80 51.90
N GLY A 3 -31.77 7.72 50.93
CA GLY A 3 -31.39 9.13 51.10
C GLY A 3 -29.99 9.47 50.54
N VAL A 4 -29.78 10.56 49.80
CA VAL A 4 -30.64 11.74 49.52
C VAL A 4 -30.42 12.24 48.08
N CYS A 5 -31.48 12.82 47.51
CA CYS A 5 -31.52 13.44 46.18
C CYS A 5 -31.04 14.90 46.21
N LEU A 6 -30.48 15.42 45.10
CA LEU A 6 -30.53 16.85 44.77
C LEU A 6 -30.60 17.06 43.24
N HIS A 7 -31.51 17.94 42.83
CA HIS A 7 -31.95 18.13 41.45
C HIS A 7 -31.50 19.50 40.92
N SER A 8 -31.69 19.72 39.60
CA SER A 8 -31.77 21.02 38.92
C SER A 8 -30.44 21.74 38.57
N GLN A 9 -30.37 22.61 37.55
CA GLN A 9 -31.45 23.24 36.77
C GLN A 9 -31.00 23.61 35.33
N LEU A 10 -31.97 23.87 34.45
CA LEU A 10 -31.77 24.32 33.06
C LEU A 10 -31.33 25.80 32.97
N SER A 11 -30.74 26.20 31.84
CA SER A 11 -30.94 27.54 31.26
C SER A 11 -30.71 27.57 29.75
N ARG A 12 -31.71 28.09 29.01
CA ARG A 12 -31.65 28.55 27.60
C ARG A 12 -32.08 30.00 27.60
N THR A 13 -31.47 30.85 26.77
CA THR A 13 -32.01 32.17 26.43
C THR A 13 -31.80 32.51 24.94
N PHE A 14 -32.86 33.02 24.32
CA PHE A 14 -32.87 33.81 23.06
C PHE A 14 -32.29 35.22 23.36
N SER A 15 -32.06 36.19 22.45
CA SER A 15 -32.52 36.49 21.08
C SER A 15 -31.36 37.18 20.29
N LEU A 16 -31.45 37.95 19.18
CA LEU A 16 -32.54 38.57 18.40
C LEU A 16 -32.11 38.71 16.91
N SER A 17 -33.01 39.23 16.06
CA SER A 17 -32.89 39.42 14.61
C SER A 17 -32.23 40.73 14.15
N LYS A 18 -31.77 40.76 12.88
CA LYS A 18 -31.99 41.91 11.97
C LYS A 18 -32.03 41.48 10.50
N SER A 19 -33.04 41.96 9.78
CA SER A 19 -33.25 41.81 8.33
C SER A 19 -32.76 43.05 7.57
N VAL A 20 -32.16 42.87 6.39
CA VAL A 20 -31.91 43.96 5.43
C VAL A 20 -32.25 43.49 4.01
N THR A 21 -32.84 44.39 3.21
CA THR A 21 -33.46 44.09 1.92
C THR A 21 -32.58 44.49 0.72
N ILE A 22 -32.77 43.76 -0.37
CA ILE A 22 -32.31 43.93 -1.76
C ILE A 22 -32.19 45.39 -2.24
N PRO A 23 -31.21 45.69 -3.12
CA PRO A 23 -31.46 46.52 -4.30
C PRO A 23 -31.36 45.70 -5.61
N LYS A 24 -32.41 45.79 -6.44
CA LYS A 24 -32.38 45.30 -7.83
C LYS A 24 -31.71 46.37 -8.68
N PHE A 25 -30.83 45.98 -9.59
CA PHE A 25 -30.57 46.77 -10.81
C PHE A 25 -30.94 45.97 -12.05
N ARG A 26 -31.49 46.67 -13.04
CA ARG A 26 -32.21 46.11 -14.19
C ARG A 26 -31.56 46.61 -15.48
N VAL A 27 -31.12 45.65 -16.29
CA VAL A 27 -30.95 45.75 -17.76
C VAL A 27 -30.08 46.89 -18.30
N LEU A 28 -28.96 46.51 -18.93
CA LEU A 28 -28.60 47.06 -20.23
C LEU A 28 -28.58 45.91 -21.25
N LYS A 29 -29.20 46.14 -22.41
CA LYS A 29 -29.35 45.17 -23.50
C LYS A 29 -28.99 45.88 -24.81
N CYS A 30 -27.81 45.59 -25.34
CA CYS A 30 -27.34 46.00 -26.67
C CYS A 30 -26.12 45.11 -27.00
N GLY A 31 -25.96 44.54 -28.20
CA GLY A 31 -26.83 44.53 -29.37
C GLY A 31 -26.48 43.34 -30.28
N SER A 32 -27.38 42.99 -31.20
CA SER A 32 -27.19 41.88 -32.13
C SER A 32 -26.15 42.19 -33.21
N TRP A 33 -25.28 41.22 -33.51
CA TRP A 33 -24.64 41.09 -34.81
C TRP A 33 -24.86 39.67 -35.37
N GLN A 34 -25.88 39.55 -36.20
CA GLN A 34 -25.87 38.63 -37.34
C GLN A 34 -25.00 39.29 -38.43
N GLY A 35 -24.28 38.61 -39.31
CA GLY A 35 -24.12 37.17 -39.55
C GLY A 35 -23.16 36.96 -40.74
N LEU A 36 -23.37 35.90 -41.53
CA LEU A 36 -22.60 35.44 -42.70
C LEU A 36 -21.26 34.73 -42.34
N SER A 37 -21.08 33.41 -42.43
CA SER A 37 -21.37 32.39 -43.47
C SER A 37 -20.33 32.29 -44.59
N SER A 38 -19.54 31.22 -44.61
CA SER A 38 -19.23 30.44 -45.82
C SER A 38 -18.68 29.05 -45.47
N LEU A 39 -18.89 28.08 -46.35
CA LEU A 39 -18.53 26.66 -46.21
C LEU A 39 -17.55 26.23 -47.32
N ASN A 40 -17.01 25.02 -47.12
CA ASN A 40 -16.65 24.01 -48.14
C ASN A 40 -15.17 23.77 -48.54
N SER A 41 -14.74 22.55 -48.16
CA SER A 41 -14.32 21.47 -49.06
C SER A 41 -13.00 21.59 -49.85
N LEU A 42 -12.06 20.72 -49.48
CA LEU A 42 -11.09 20.14 -50.42
C LEU A 42 -11.07 18.61 -50.26
N LYS A 43 -11.80 17.92 -51.14
CA LYS A 43 -11.46 16.55 -51.55
C LYS A 43 -10.47 16.65 -52.71
N ASN A 44 -9.41 15.84 -52.72
CA ASN A 44 -8.75 15.51 -53.98
C ASN A 44 -8.24 14.07 -53.98
N THR A 45 -8.78 13.31 -54.93
CA THR A 45 -8.30 12.01 -55.39
C THR A 45 -6.93 12.15 -56.08
N CYS A 46 -6.08 11.13 -55.98
CA CYS A 46 -5.00 10.92 -56.93
C CYS A 46 -5.03 9.47 -57.46
N SER A 47 -4.69 9.29 -58.73
CA SER A 47 -5.05 8.15 -59.56
C SER A 47 -4.02 7.03 -59.59
N ARG A 48 -4.47 5.80 -59.91
CA ARG A 48 -3.59 4.71 -60.30
C ARG A 48 -2.94 5.04 -61.65
N LEU A 49 -1.62 5.05 -61.69
CA LEU A 49 -0.84 4.92 -62.92
C LEU A 49 0.00 3.64 -62.82
N THR A 50 -0.23 2.72 -63.75
CA THR A 50 0.50 1.46 -63.85
C THR A 50 1.63 1.65 -64.87
N VAL A 51 2.87 1.59 -64.42
CA VAL A 51 4.05 1.51 -65.30
C VAL A 51 4.86 0.29 -64.88
N GLN A 52 4.91 -0.71 -65.75
CA GLN A 52 5.85 -1.82 -65.62
C GLN A 52 7.13 -1.45 -66.37
N HIS A 53 8.28 -1.57 -65.71
CA HIS A 53 9.51 -1.96 -66.39
C HIS A 53 10.41 -2.74 -65.44
N ASN A 54 10.96 -3.85 -65.94
CA ASN A 54 11.72 -4.82 -65.15
C ASN A 54 13.12 -4.30 -64.82
N ILE A 55 13.57 -4.54 -63.58
CA ILE A 55 14.98 -4.47 -63.20
C ILE A 55 15.33 -5.78 -62.48
N ASN A 56 16.44 -6.40 -62.87
CA ASN A 56 16.88 -7.69 -62.36
C ASN A 56 17.20 -7.64 -60.86
N ILE A 57 16.85 -8.70 -60.15
CA ILE A 57 17.16 -8.87 -58.73
C ILE A 57 18.62 -9.33 -58.59
N SER A 58 19.46 -8.47 -58.02
CA SER A 58 20.71 -8.89 -57.35
C SER A 58 20.48 -8.92 -55.85
N SER A 59 20.81 -10.04 -55.23
CA SER A 59 20.65 -10.30 -53.79
C SER A 59 21.67 -9.51 -52.96
N GLU A 60 21.23 -8.56 -52.13
CA GLU A 60 22.02 -8.04 -51.01
C GLU A 60 21.12 -7.50 -49.87
N ASP A 61 21.39 -8.02 -48.66
CA ASP A 61 20.91 -7.66 -47.32
C ASP A 61 19.61 -6.83 -47.13
N PHE A 62 18.50 -7.55 -46.92
CA PHE A 62 17.37 -7.02 -46.15
C PHE A 62 17.75 -6.90 -44.67
N THR A 63 18.12 -5.69 -44.24
CA THR A 63 18.10 -5.32 -42.83
C THR A 63 16.66 -5.42 -42.30
N TYR A 64 16.42 -6.39 -41.43
CA TYR A 64 15.15 -6.53 -40.72
C TYR A 64 14.91 -5.28 -39.87
N VAL A 65 14.06 -4.36 -40.37
CA VAL A 65 13.44 -3.33 -39.53
C VAL A 65 12.49 -4.04 -38.59
N GLN A 66 13.02 -4.47 -37.44
CA GLN A 66 12.20 -4.98 -36.35
C GLN A 66 11.26 -3.85 -35.92
N ALA A 67 9.97 -4.02 -36.20
CA ALA A 67 8.95 -3.20 -35.55
C ALA A 67 9.20 -3.26 -34.03
N PRO A 68 9.16 -2.13 -33.31
CA PRO A 68 9.43 -2.12 -31.89
C PRO A 68 8.34 -2.90 -31.16
N VAL A 69 8.59 -4.19 -30.92
CA VAL A 69 7.73 -5.02 -30.07
C VAL A 69 7.82 -4.44 -28.68
N ILE A 70 6.77 -3.71 -28.29
CA ILE A 70 6.60 -3.23 -26.91
C ILE A 70 6.45 -4.48 -26.04
N LYS A 71 7.58 -4.95 -25.50
CA LYS A 71 7.61 -6.03 -24.53
C LYS A 71 7.05 -5.51 -23.22
N CYS A 72 5.73 -5.61 -23.05
CA CYS A 72 5.14 -5.50 -21.73
C CYS A 72 5.66 -6.68 -20.89
N ASN A 73 6.46 -6.37 -19.87
CA ASN A 73 7.00 -7.40 -18.95
C ASN A 73 5.92 -7.94 -17.98
N HIS A 74 4.67 -7.47 -18.10
CA HIS A 74 3.55 -7.86 -17.26
C HIS A 74 2.51 -8.59 -18.12
N PRO A 75 1.96 -9.73 -17.66
CA PRO A 75 0.92 -10.44 -18.38
C PRO A 75 -0.37 -9.61 -18.40
N GLN A 76 -1.11 -9.61 -19.50
CA GLN A 76 -2.44 -9.00 -19.57
C GLN A 76 -3.42 -9.74 -18.63
N ASN A 77 -4.42 -9.02 -18.11
CA ASN A 77 -5.50 -9.58 -17.29
C ASN A 77 -5.02 -10.44 -16.09
N ALA A 78 -4.10 -9.90 -15.30
CA ALA A 78 -3.53 -10.59 -14.15
C ALA A 78 -4.59 -10.95 -13.08
N ASP A 79 -4.49 -12.16 -12.53
CA ASP A 79 -5.35 -12.64 -11.44
C ASP A 79 -5.31 -11.69 -10.23
N PHE A 80 -6.48 -11.32 -9.71
CA PHE A 80 -6.57 -10.56 -8.47
C PHE A 80 -6.02 -11.37 -7.28
N PRO A 81 -5.32 -10.76 -6.31
CA PRO A 81 -4.75 -11.49 -5.17
C PRO A 81 -5.80 -12.28 -4.40
N ARG A 82 -5.51 -13.57 -4.17
CA ARG A 82 -6.43 -14.47 -3.47
C ARG A 82 -6.71 -13.98 -2.06
N TYR A 83 -8.00 -13.76 -1.76
CA TYR A 83 -8.47 -13.59 -0.39
C TYR A 83 -8.31 -14.91 0.38
N TYR A 84 -7.42 -14.94 1.36
CA TYR A 84 -7.29 -16.06 2.29
C TYR A 84 -8.28 -15.91 3.45
N SER A 85 -9.04 -16.96 3.75
CA SER A 85 -9.96 -16.95 4.88
C SER A 85 -9.19 -17.04 6.20
N LYS A 86 -9.76 -16.48 7.28
CA LYS A 86 -9.24 -16.69 8.66
C LYS A 86 -9.36 -18.17 9.13
N LYS A 87 -9.95 -19.04 8.31
CA LYS A 87 -10.16 -20.48 8.56
C LYS A 87 -9.03 -21.36 8.04
N GLU A 88 -8.14 -20.85 7.20
CA GLU A 88 -7.01 -21.61 6.66
C GLU A 88 -5.67 -20.97 7.04
N LYS A 89 -4.58 -21.70 6.81
CA LYS A 89 -3.26 -21.10 6.85
C LYS A 89 -2.96 -20.51 5.47
N LYS A 90 -2.46 -19.27 5.41
CA LYS A 90 -1.79 -18.75 4.21
C LYS A 90 -0.71 -19.77 3.76
N PRO A 91 -0.52 -19.99 2.45
CA PRO A 91 0.59 -20.81 1.97
C PRO A 91 1.93 -20.21 2.40
N PHE A 92 2.97 -21.04 2.38
CA PHE A 92 4.34 -20.54 2.55
C PHE A 92 4.78 -19.82 1.26
N PRO A 93 5.46 -18.66 1.34
CA PRO A 93 5.93 -17.94 0.14
C PRO A 93 6.90 -18.74 -0.73
N ILE A 94 7.62 -19.69 -0.14
CA ILE A 94 8.43 -20.70 -0.83
C ILE A 94 7.90 -22.06 -0.36
N PRO A 95 7.59 -23.01 -1.28
CA PRO A 95 7.10 -24.33 -0.92
C PRO A 95 7.97 -25.04 0.15
N ILE A 96 7.32 -25.72 1.10
CA ILE A 96 8.01 -26.40 2.22
C ILE A 96 9.06 -27.40 1.72
N VAL A 97 8.77 -28.07 0.59
CA VAL A 97 9.68 -29.03 -0.04
C VAL A 97 10.99 -28.36 -0.50
N GLU A 98 10.91 -27.16 -1.08
CA GLU A 98 12.07 -26.37 -1.50
C GLU A 98 12.83 -25.81 -0.30
N LEU A 99 12.14 -25.31 0.73
CA LEU A 99 12.77 -24.91 1.99
C LEU A 99 13.56 -26.06 2.62
N ARG A 100 13.02 -27.29 2.59
CA ARG A 100 13.73 -28.51 3.03
C ARG A 100 14.90 -28.87 2.12
N ARG A 101 14.76 -28.74 0.79
CA ARG A 101 15.84 -28.97 -0.19
C ARG A 101 17.02 -28.01 0.05
N ALA A 102 16.75 -26.70 0.07
CA ALA A 102 17.75 -25.67 0.34
C ALA A 102 18.41 -25.82 1.73
N ALA A 103 17.68 -26.29 2.75
CA ALA A 103 18.26 -26.58 4.06
C ALA A 103 19.25 -27.77 4.01
N ARG A 104 18.92 -28.84 3.25
CA ARG A 104 19.82 -29.99 3.03
C ARG A 104 21.05 -29.61 2.22
N GLU A 105 20.90 -28.79 1.18
CA GLU A 105 22.01 -28.26 0.38
C GLU A 105 22.95 -27.41 1.22
N ARG A 106 22.41 -26.51 2.06
CA ARG A 106 23.23 -25.76 3.03
C ARG A 106 24.00 -26.70 3.97
N LEU A 107 23.36 -27.75 4.48
CA LEU A 107 24.03 -28.73 5.34
C LEU A 107 25.18 -29.46 4.62
N LYS A 108 24.99 -29.85 3.36
CA LYS A 108 26.04 -30.44 2.52
C LYS A 108 27.21 -29.47 2.30
N ASN A 109 26.91 -28.24 1.90
CA ASN A 109 27.90 -27.23 1.51
C ASN A 109 28.64 -26.62 2.72
N ASN A 110 28.09 -26.74 3.93
CA ASN A 110 28.69 -26.20 5.16
C ASN A 110 29.78 -27.11 5.77
N LYS A 111 30.18 -28.19 5.10
CA LYS A 111 31.22 -29.10 5.62
C LYS A 111 32.64 -28.52 5.58
N ASN A 112 32.96 -27.62 4.64
CA ASN A 112 34.36 -27.29 4.31
C ASN A 112 34.76 -25.80 4.37
N GLN A 113 33.92 -24.86 4.84
CA GLN A 113 34.28 -23.42 4.89
C GLN A 113 33.71 -22.67 6.11
N PRO A 114 34.53 -21.94 6.89
CA PRO A 114 34.06 -21.03 7.93
C PRO A 114 33.49 -19.74 7.29
N ARG A 115 32.21 -19.74 6.92
CA ARG A 115 31.55 -18.54 6.39
C ARG A 115 31.35 -17.51 7.50
N GLY A 116 31.99 -16.34 7.35
CA GLY A 116 31.71 -15.17 8.18
C GLY A 116 30.21 -14.82 8.15
N ILE A 117 29.62 -14.61 9.32
CA ILE A 117 28.21 -14.21 9.43
C ILE A 117 28.12 -12.71 9.14
N PRO A 118 27.45 -12.24 8.07
CA PRO A 118 27.37 -10.82 7.78
C PRO A 118 26.39 -10.10 8.72
N PRO A 119 26.53 -8.77 8.88
CA PRO A 119 25.47 -7.92 9.44
C PRO A 119 24.14 -8.14 8.68
N PRO A 120 22.97 -8.04 9.35
CA PRO A 120 22.79 -7.63 10.74
C PRO A 120 22.93 -8.75 11.78
N LYS A 121 23.22 -9.99 11.35
CA LYS A 121 23.20 -11.20 12.20
C LYS A 121 24.33 -11.30 13.25
N ARG A 122 25.31 -10.40 13.20
CA ARG A 122 26.37 -10.23 14.23
C ARG A 122 26.12 -9.05 15.18
N GLY A 123 24.95 -8.40 15.12
CA GLY A 123 24.59 -7.32 16.04
C GLY A 123 25.00 -5.91 15.57
N LEU A 124 25.76 -5.83 14.47
CA LEU A 124 26.01 -4.59 13.74
C LEU A 124 24.81 -4.19 12.86
N VAL A 125 24.71 -2.91 12.52
CA VAL A 125 23.78 -2.37 11.52
C VAL A 125 24.41 -2.47 10.12
N VAL A 126 23.60 -2.62 9.07
CA VAL A 126 24.07 -2.60 7.67
C VAL A 126 24.17 -1.16 7.19
N GLY A 127 25.33 -0.51 7.33
CA GLY A 127 25.52 0.93 7.06
C GLY A 127 24.92 1.43 5.72
N ARG A 128 25.16 0.71 4.61
CA ARG A 128 24.60 1.03 3.28
C ARG A 128 23.06 1.01 3.19
N LEU A 129 22.36 0.51 4.20
CA LEU A 129 20.89 0.52 4.27
C LEU A 129 20.33 1.58 5.22
N ILE A 130 21.17 2.29 5.99
CA ILE A 130 20.70 3.37 6.87
C ILE A 130 19.99 4.47 6.04
N PRO A 131 20.55 4.99 4.93
CA PRO A 131 19.86 5.97 4.10
C PRO A 131 18.60 5.42 3.39
N VAL A 132 18.48 4.09 3.25
CA VAL A 132 17.25 3.47 2.73
C VAL A 132 16.17 3.44 3.82
N ALA A 133 16.54 3.15 5.06
CA ALA A 133 15.64 3.14 6.19
C ALA A 133 15.04 4.53 6.49
N TYR A 134 15.85 5.59 6.45
CA TYR A 134 15.36 6.96 6.57
C TYR A 134 14.41 7.34 5.42
N ARG A 135 14.72 7.00 4.16
CA ARG A 135 13.79 7.26 3.04
C ARG A 135 12.49 6.49 3.15
N VAL A 136 12.50 5.21 3.55
CA VAL A 136 11.26 4.43 3.78
C VAL A 136 10.43 5.05 4.90
N PHE A 137 11.06 5.52 5.97
CA PHE A 137 10.39 6.18 7.09
C PHE A 137 9.71 7.49 6.65
N ASN A 138 10.47 8.38 5.99
CA ASN A 138 9.94 9.65 5.50
C ASN A 138 8.88 9.44 4.40
N ALA A 139 9.06 8.49 3.49
CA ALA A 139 8.07 8.15 2.47
C ALA A 139 6.74 7.65 3.08
N ARG A 140 6.77 6.90 4.18
CA ARG A 140 5.54 6.55 4.94
C ARG A 140 4.83 7.82 5.44
N ILE A 141 5.56 8.80 5.96
CA ILE A 141 4.99 10.04 6.49
C ILE A 141 4.43 10.92 5.38
N THR A 142 5.18 11.13 4.30
CA THR A 142 4.71 11.85 3.10
C THR A 142 3.44 11.20 2.53
N LEU A 143 3.40 9.87 2.43
CA LEU A 143 2.23 9.12 2.01
C LEU A 143 1.03 9.40 2.93
N ILE A 144 1.20 9.32 4.26
CA ILE A 144 0.12 9.56 5.22
C ILE A 144 -0.40 11.00 5.12
N ASN A 145 0.49 11.98 5.10
CA ASN A 145 0.14 13.40 5.01
C ASN A 145 -0.57 13.71 3.69
N ASN A 146 -0.13 13.13 2.56
CA ASN A 146 -0.77 13.38 1.26
C ASN A 146 -2.10 12.62 1.11
N LEU A 147 -2.23 11.39 1.64
CA LEU A 147 -3.53 10.70 1.72
C LEU A 147 -4.53 11.48 2.56
N ARG A 148 -4.10 12.02 3.72
CA ARG A 148 -4.92 12.92 4.57
C ARG A 148 -5.44 14.14 3.80
N LYS A 149 -4.62 14.75 2.94
CA LYS A 149 -5.01 15.87 2.05
C LYS A 149 -5.97 15.43 0.94
N LEU A 150 -5.67 14.34 0.23
CA LEU A 150 -6.53 13.81 -0.85
C LEU A 150 -7.92 13.42 -0.34
N LEU A 151 -8.03 12.81 0.84
CA LEU A 151 -9.30 12.46 1.49
C LEU A 151 -10.21 13.67 1.82
N LYS A 152 -9.72 14.91 1.77
CA LYS A 152 -10.56 16.11 1.92
C LYS A 152 -11.33 16.47 0.64
N VAL A 153 -10.86 16.02 -0.53
CA VAL A 153 -11.40 16.40 -1.85
C VAL A 153 -11.88 15.21 -2.68
N MET A 154 -11.36 14.00 -2.42
CA MET A 154 -11.73 12.78 -3.12
C MET A 154 -12.77 11.99 -2.33
N PRO A 155 -13.94 11.66 -2.92
CA PRO A 155 -14.92 10.82 -2.24
C PRO A 155 -14.41 9.37 -2.17
N VAL A 156 -14.34 8.81 -0.97
CA VAL A 156 -13.98 7.40 -0.74
C VAL A 156 -14.96 6.80 0.26
N LYS A 157 -15.55 5.66 -0.09
CA LYS A 157 -16.52 4.94 0.75
C LYS A 157 -15.89 3.70 1.38
N SER A 158 -16.14 3.47 2.66
CA SER A 158 -15.85 2.21 3.35
C SER A 158 -17.13 1.51 3.77
N CYS A 159 -17.10 0.18 3.79
CA CYS A 159 -18.25 -0.60 4.26
C CYS A 159 -18.21 -0.77 5.78
N LYS A 160 -19.26 -0.32 6.48
CA LYS A 160 -19.39 -0.41 7.95
C LYS A 160 -19.26 -1.83 8.51
N TRP A 161 -19.46 -2.85 7.67
CA TRP A 161 -19.52 -4.25 8.08
C TRP A 161 -18.29 -5.07 7.66
N CYS A 162 -17.49 -4.61 6.69
CA CYS A 162 -16.36 -5.39 6.19
C CYS A 162 -15.30 -4.50 5.52
N ASN A 163 -14.09 -5.02 5.36
CA ASN A 163 -12.93 -4.27 4.91
C ASN A 163 -12.92 -3.89 3.40
N GLU A 164 -14.07 -3.96 2.71
CA GLU A 164 -14.20 -3.48 1.33
C GLU A 164 -14.39 -1.95 1.32
N ILE A 165 -13.72 -1.31 0.37
CA ILE A 165 -13.71 0.13 0.14
C ILE A 165 -13.91 0.41 -1.35
N HIS A 166 -14.32 1.63 -1.68
CA HIS A 166 -14.55 2.08 -3.04
C HIS A 166 -14.12 3.55 -3.17
N VAL A 167 -13.31 3.87 -4.18
CA VAL A 167 -12.95 5.25 -4.54
C VAL A 167 -14.02 5.74 -5.51
N GLY A 168 -14.77 6.76 -5.13
CA GLY A 168 -15.91 7.27 -5.89
C GLY A 168 -17.05 7.81 -5.01
N PRO A 169 -17.95 8.64 -5.57
CA PRO A 169 -19.06 9.25 -4.84
C PRO A 169 -20.11 8.24 -4.36
N ILE A 170 -20.29 7.13 -5.09
CA ILE A 170 -21.32 6.11 -4.83
C ILE A 170 -20.62 4.74 -4.77
N GLY A 171 -20.73 4.05 -3.64
CA GLY A 171 -20.13 2.72 -3.47
C GLY A 171 -20.70 1.67 -4.44
N HIS A 172 -19.84 0.77 -4.93
CA HIS A 172 -20.16 -0.19 -6.00
C HIS A 172 -21.39 -1.10 -5.71
N PRO A 173 -22.12 -1.55 -6.75
CA PRO A 173 -23.36 -2.34 -6.56
C PRO A 173 -23.12 -3.83 -6.28
N PHE A 174 -21.87 -4.30 -6.31
CA PHE A 174 -21.57 -5.73 -6.14
C PHE A 174 -21.97 -6.24 -4.75
N LYS A 175 -22.70 -7.36 -4.74
CA LYS A 175 -23.15 -8.06 -3.53
C LYS A 175 -22.03 -8.94 -2.94
N SER A 176 -20.87 -8.34 -2.67
CA SER A 176 -19.65 -9.01 -2.20
C SER A 176 -19.44 -8.98 -0.69
N CYS A 177 -20.26 -8.25 0.08
CA CYS A 177 -20.06 -8.02 1.51
C CYS A 177 -19.84 -9.31 2.30
N ARG A 178 -18.71 -9.37 3.03
CA ARG A 178 -18.32 -10.51 3.89
C ARG A 178 -18.47 -10.23 5.39
N GLY A 179 -19.18 -9.14 5.71
CA GLY A 179 -19.34 -8.66 7.08
C GLY A 179 -20.38 -9.43 7.90
N PRO A 180 -20.51 -9.10 9.20
CA PRO A 180 -21.63 -9.56 10.02
C PRO A 180 -22.98 -9.31 9.33
N SER A 181 -23.90 -10.25 9.46
CA SER A 181 -25.25 -10.21 8.88
C SER A 181 -25.33 -10.02 7.35
N ALA A 182 -24.25 -10.31 6.61
CA ALA A 182 -24.23 -10.22 5.15
C ALA A 182 -25.28 -11.12 4.46
N SER A 183 -25.64 -12.28 5.05
CA SER A 183 -26.73 -13.13 4.56
C SER A 183 -28.07 -12.40 4.55
N ILE A 184 -28.41 -11.71 5.64
CA ILE A 184 -29.64 -10.92 5.79
C ILE A 184 -29.66 -9.77 4.77
N ARG A 185 -28.53 -9.07 4.62
CA ARG A 185 -28.36 -8.02 3.59
C ARG A 185 -28.21 -8.56 2.16
N ARG A 186 -28.28 -9.87 1.93
CA ARG A 186 -28.10 -10.52 0.61
C ARG A 186 -26.79 -10.09 -0.08
N GLY A 187 -25.70 -9.99 0.69
CA GLY A 187 -24.38 -9.56 0.25
C GLY A 187 -24.21 -8.06 0.03
N ALA A 188 -25.25 -7.24 0.27
CA ALA A 188 -25.15 -5.79 0.10
C ALA A 188 -24.24 -5.14 1.17
N HIS A 189 -23.50 -4.14 0.71
CA HIS A 189 -22.70 -3.26 1.55
C HIS A 189 -23.54 -2.14 2.15
N GLU A 190 -23.08 -1.59 3.26
CA GLU A 190 -23.60 -0.35 3.83
C GLU A 190 -22.42 0.62 3.92
N TRP A 191 -22.46 1.65 3.09
CA TRP A 191 -21.35 2.57 2.88
C TRP A 191 -21.36 3.72 3.89
N SER A 192 -20.17 4.15 4.28
CA SER A 192 -19.85 5.37 5.04
C SER A 192 -18.65 6.06 4.39
N GLU A 193 -18.32 7.29 4.79
CA GLU A 193 -17.04 7.90 4.42
C GLU A 193 -15.87 7.09 4.98
N ALA A 194 -14.82 6.90 4.18
CA ALA A 194 -13.63 6.18 4.57
C ALA A 194 -12.64 7.05 5.35
N VAL A 195 -11.93 6.45 6.29
CA VAL A 195 -10.78 7.06 7.00
C VAL A 195 -9.44 6.61 6.42
N ILE A 196 -8.31 7.14 6.89
CA ILE A 196 -7.00 6.77 6.35
C ILE A 196 -6.65 5.30 6.63
N GLU A 197 -7.07 4.74 7.77
CA GLU A 197 -6.94 3.32 8.12
C GLU A 197 -7.79 2.40 7.22
N ASP A 198 -8.83 2.96 6.61
CA ASP A 198 -9.64 2.27 5.61
C ASP A 198 -8.87 2.09 4.29
N ILE A 199 -7.85 2.90 4.00
CA ILE A 199 -7.00 2.78 2.81
C ILE A 199 -5.65 2.12 3.16
N LEU A 200 -4.93 2.68 4.13
CA LEU A 200 -3.59 2.25 4.55
C LEU A 200 -3.69 1.35 5.78
N VAL A 201 -3.65 0.04 5.57
CA VAL A 201 -3.70 -0.94 6.67
C VAL A 201 -2.37 -0.96 7.42
N GLN A 202 -2.36 -0.33 8.59
CA GLN A 202 -1.23 -0.37 9.50
C GLN A 202 -1.11 -1.76 10.16
N VAL A 203 -0.09 -2.51 9.74
CA VAL A 203 0.34 -3.73 10.45
C VAL A 203 1.29 -3.33 11.57
N GLU A 204 1.09 -3.88 12.75
CA GLU A 204 1.91 -3.63 13.93
C GLU A 204 2.91 -4.76 14.20
N ALA A 205 4.01 -4.41 14.87
CA ALA A 205 4.95 -5.34 15.47
C ALA A 205 5.30 -4.88 16.90
N HIS A 206 5.72 -5.82 17.74
CA HIS A 206 6.34 -5.52 19.03
C HIS A 206 7.75 -4.97 18.80
N HIS A 207 8.09 -3.86 19.45
CA HIS A 207 9.42 -3.23 19.37
C HIS A 207 10.52 -4.12 19.97
N LEU A 208 11.70 -4.18 19.34
CA LEU A 208 12.86 -4.94 19.85
C LEU A 208 14.05 -4.05 20.25
N TYR A 209 14.17 -3.79 21.55
CA TYR A 209 15.39 -3.18 22.12
C TYR A 209 16.67 -3.94 21.71
N ASP A 210 16.66 -5.27 21.71
CA ASP A 210 17.76 -6.09 21.17
C ASP A 210 17.24 -7.21 20.25
N ARG A 211 17.42 -7.03 18.94
CA ARG A 211 17.09 -8.03 17.89
C ARG A 211 17.83 -9.37 18.00
N LEU A 212 18.92 -9.44 18.77
CA LEU A 212 19.66 -10.68 19.05
C LEU A 212 19.48 -11.16 20.50
N GLY A 213 18.70 -10.44 21.31
CA GLY A 213 18.37 -10.78 22.68
C GLY A 213 17.39 -11.96 22.79
N LYS A 214 16.85 -12.13 24.01
CA LYS A 214 15.84 -13.16 24.26
C LYS A 214 14.55 -12.84 23.48
N ARG A 215 13.94 -13.86 22.88
CA ARG A 215 12.62 -13.72 22.23
C ARG A 215 11.57 -13.36 23.27
N MET A 216 10.87 -12.24 23.05
CA MET A 216 9.75 -11.79 23.87
C MET A 216 8.79 -12.94 24.23
N THR A 217 8.46 -13.07 25.51
CA THR A 217 7.59 -14.10 26.08
C THR A 217 6.11 -13.80 25.81
N HIS A 218 5.19 -14.40 26.57
CA HIS A 218 3.76 -14.08 26.49
C HIS A 218 3.37 -13.00 27.50
N GLU A 219 4.03 -12.98 28.65
CA GLU A 219 3.81 -12.09 29.78
C GLU A 219 4.24 -10.66 29.41
N GLU A 220 5.39 -10.53 28.75
CA GLU A 220 5.97 -9.27 28.28
C GLU A 220 5.12 -8.53 27.22
N ARG A 221 4.08 -9.17 26.64
CA ARG A 221 3.25 -8.61 25.55
C ARG A 221 2.53 -7.29 25.87
N PHE A 222 2.37 -6.99 27.16
CA PHE A 222 1.72 -5.76 27.64
C PHE A 222 2.74 -4.67 28.04
N SER A 223 4.01 -5.05 28.23
CA SER A 223 5.09 -4.16 28.63
C SER A 223 5.95 -3.72 27.45
N VAL A 224 6.02 -4.53 26.39
CA VAL A 224 6.72 -4.19 25.15
C VAL A 224 5.79 -3.38 24.24
N PRO A 225 6.16 -2.16 23.82
CA PRO A 225 5.29 -1.32 22.99
C PRO A 225 5.07 -1.95 21.61
N ARG A 226 3.88 -1.69 21.06
CA ARG A 226 3.52 -2.04 19.68
C ARG A 226 3.61 -0.79 18.82
N ILE A 227 4.27 -0.92 17.68
CA ILE A 227 4.52 0.17 16.73
C ILE A 227 4.28 -0.33 15.30
N PRO A 228 4.14 0.55 14.29
CA PRO A 228 3.97 0.09 12.91
C PRO A 228 5.15 -0.79 12.48
N ALA A 229 4.87 -1.94 11.86
CA ALA A 229 5.92 -2.91 11.51
C ALA A 229 6.94 -2.36 10.49
N VAL A 230 6.53 -1.40 9.64
CA VAL A 230 7.44 -0.63 8.77
C VAL A 230 8.37 0.26 9.60
N VAL A 231 7.86 0.91 10.64
CA VAL A 231 8.66 1.73 11.56
C VAL A 231 9.66 0.87 12.31
N GLU A 232 9.25 -0.26 12.88
CA GLU A 232 10.18 -1.22 13.51
C GLU A 232 11.23 -1.73 12.51
N LEU A 233 10.88 -1.98 11.24
CA LEU A 233 11.84 -2.37 10.20
C LEU A 233 12.87 -1.27 9.94
N CYS A 234 12.44 -0.01 9.88
CA CYS A 234 13.35 1.14 9.75
C CYS A 234 14.23 1.30 10.99
N ILE A 235 13.68 1.15 12.20
CA ILE A 235 14.44 1.20 13.45
C ILE A 235 15.52 0.11 13.46
N GLN A 236 15.16 -1.15 13.20
CA GLN A 236 16.15 -2.23 13.14
C GLN A 236 17.17 -2.05 12.01
N ALA A 237 16.82 -1.31 10.96
CA ALA A 237 17.70 -0.97 9.85
C ALA A 237 18.64 0.22 10.09
N GLY A 238 18.43 1.01 11.14
CA GLY A 238 19.31 2.10 11.57
C GLY A 238 18.68 3.49 11.58
N VAL A 239 17.36 3.63 11.48
CA VAL A 239 16.68 4.86 11.91
C VAL A 239 16.69 4.90 13.43
N ASP A 240 17.13 6.01 14.01
CA ASP A 240 17.09 6.22 15.46
C ASP A 240 15.90 7.12 15.81
N LEU A 241 15.03 6.60 16.69
CA LEU A 241 13.89 7.30 17.29
C LEU A 241 14.07 7.26 18.81
N PRO A 242 14.20 8.41 19.51
CA PRO A 242 14.42 8.45 20.96
C PRO A 242 13.35 7.73 21.78
N GLU A 243 12.12 7.66 21.28
CA GLU A 243 10.97 7.02 21.91
C GLU A 243 11.06 5.48 21.88
N TYR A 244 11.84 4.94 20.93
CA TYR A 244 11.97 3.49 20.67
C TYR A 244 13.45 3.07 20.60
N PRO A 245 14.19 3.20 21.71
CA PRO A 245 15.63 2.99 21.74
C PRO A 245 16.00 1.54 21.41
N THR A 246 17.01 1.34 20.58
CA THR A 246 17.49 0.00 20.17
C THR A 246 18.99 -0.12 20.39
N LYS A 247 19.43 -1.25 20.95
CA LYS A 247 20.85 -1.58 21.14
C LYS A 247 21.59 -1.65 19.79
N ARG A 248 22.34 -0.59 19.51
CA ARG A 248 23.36 -0.53 18.46
C ARG A 248 24.67 -1.04 19.04
N ARG A 249 25.27 -2.05 18.41
CA ARG A 249 26.61 -2.53 18.77
C ARG A 249 27.62 -1.96 17.79
N ARG A 250 28.75 -1.49 18.29
CA ARG A 250 29.91 -1.03 17.51
C ARG A 250 30.84 -2.20 17.17
N LYS A 251 30.96 -3.20 18.05
CA LYS A 251 31.71 -4.45 17.80
C LYS A 251 30.77 -5.62 17.43
N PRO A 252 31.19 -6.54 16.54
CA PRO A 252 30.41 -7.74 16.25
C PRO A 252 30.39 -8.70 17.45
N MET A 253 29.24 -9.31 17.72
CA MET A 253 29.12 -10.31 18.80
C MET A 253 30.04 -11.52 18.57
N ILE A 254 30.65 -11.99 19.65
CA ILE A 254 31.48 -13.20 19.67
C ILE A 254 30.56 -14.41 19.78
N ARG A 255 30.68 -15.36 18.85
CA ARG A 255 29.86 -16.58 18.84
C ARG A 255 30.60 -17.71 19.52
N ILE A 256 30.09 -18.16 20.66
CA ILE A 256 30.64 -19.29 21.41
C ILE A 256 29.98 -20.61 20.97
N GLY A 257 28.66 -20.59 20.77
CA GLY A 257 27.89 -21.79 20.45
C GLY A 257 26.96 -21.65 19.25
N LYS A 258 26.15 -22.68 19.00
CA LYS A 258 25.12 -22.62 17.94
C LYS A 258 24.08 -21.53 18.21
N LYS A 259 23.76 -21.27 19.49
CA LYS A 259 22.79 -20.26 19.97
C LYS A 259 23.37 -19.27 21.00
N GLU A 260 24.60 -19.49 21.44
CA GLU A 260 25.25 -18.70 22.50
C GLU A 260 26.21 -17.69 21.89
N PHE A 261 26.10 -16.46 22.38
CA PHE A 261 26.86 -15.31 21.94
C PHE A 261 27.22 -14.49 23.19
N ILE A 262 28.39 -13.87 23.16
CA ILE A 262 28.77 -12.83 24.13
C ILE A 262 28.87 -11.51 23.38
N ASP A 263 28.33 -10.45 23.98
CA ASP A 263 28.57 -9.09 23.53
C ASP A 263 30.05 -8.77 23.74
N ALA A 264 30.75 -8.37 22.68
CA ALA A 264 32.13 -7.92 22.81
C ALA A 264 32.17 -6.68 23.71
N ASP A 265 33.18 -6.55 24.56
CA ASP A 265 33.31 -5.37 25.39
C ASP A 265 33.59 -4.14 24.51
N GLU A 266 32.79 -3.09 24.71
CA GLU A 266 32.86 -1.83 23.98
C GLU A 266 33.48 -0.70 24.83
N SER A 267 33.87 -0.98 26.09
CA SER A 267 34.47 -0.02 27.03
C SER A 267 35.76 0.64 26.52
N GLU A 268 36.61 -0.12 25.83
CA GLU A 268 37.88 0.34 25.24
C GLU A 268 37.72 1.05 23.88
N LEU A 269 36.50 1.23 23.37
CA LEU A 269 36.32 1.98 22.13
C LEU A 269 36.48 3.48 22.39
N PRO A 270 37.16 4.23 21.50
CA PRO A 270 37.14 5.68 21.59
C PRO A 270 35.70 6.19 21.49
N ASP A 271 35.45 7.34 22.11
CA ASP A 271 34.18 8.05 21.98
C ASP A 271 33.82 8.27 20.50
N LEU A 272 32.53 8.40 20.22
CA LEU A 272 32.07 8.66 18.86
C LEU A 272 32.58 10.03 18.41
N GLU A 273 33.30 10.06 17.28
CA GLU A 273 33.41 11.29 16.47
C GLU A 273 31.97 11.81 16.20
N PRO A 274 31.77 13.14 16.13
CA PRO A 274 30.46 13.72 15.91
C PRO A 274 29.83 13.09 14.67
N GLU A 275 28.70 12.40 14.86
CA GLU A 275 28.05 11.63 13.79
C GLU A 275 27.79 12.53 12.58
N THR A 276 28.02 12.01 11.37
CA THR A 276 27.55 12.66 10.13
C THR A 276 26.06 12.99 10.30
N PRO A 277 25.61 14.22 9.97
CA PRO A 277 24.23 14.64 10.22
C PRO A 277 23.22 13.58 9.78
N LYS A 278 22.51 12.99 10.74
CA LYS A 278 21.49 11.98 10.46
C LYS A 278 20.42 12.62 9.56
N PRO A 279 19.89 11.90 8.55
CA PRO A 279 18.84 12.45 7.72
C PRO A 279 17.65 12.88 8.57
N GLU A 280 17.14 14.07 8.28
CA GLU A 280 16.00 14.62 9.02
C GLU A 280 14.78 13.71 8.91
N ILE A 281 14.06 13.55 10.02
CA ILE A 281 12.84 12.75 10.11
C ILE A 281 11.65 13.69 9.95
N LEU A 282 10.79 13.42 8.97
CA LEU A 282 9.56 14.19 8.77
C LEU A 282 8.56 13.94 9.92
N LEU A 283 7.61 14.85 10.08
CA LEU A 283 6.52 14.73 11.06
C LEU A 283 5.17 14.47 10.36
N GLU A 284 4.31 13.68 11.00
CA GLU A 284 2.93 13.52 10.56
C GLU A 284 2.15 14.82 10.84
N THR A 285 1.49 15.38 9.83
CA THR A 285 0.72 16.63 9.95
C THR A 285 -0.56 16.36 10.76
N PRO A 286 -0.86 17.15 11.82
CA PRO A 286 -2.11 17.07 12.57
C PRO A 286 -3.34 17.33 11.70
N ASP A 287 -4.48 16.71 12.04
CA ASP A 287 -5.69 16.81 11.22
C ASP A 287 -6.25 18.24 11.07
N SER A 288 -5.94 19.12 12.02
CA SER A 288 -6.26 20.56 12.02
C SER A 288 -5.43 21.39 11.05
N GLU A 289 -4.26 20.89 10.64
CA GLU A 289 -3.30 21.58 9.76
C GLU A 289 -3.36 21.05 8.31
N ILE A 290 -4.21 20.06 8.02
CA ILE A 290 -4.42 19.55 6.66
C ILE A 290 -5.10 20.62 5.80
N VAL A 291 -4.32 21.26 4.93
CA VAL A 291 -4.83 22.09 3.84
C VAL A 291 -5.15 21.18 2.63
N PRO A 292 -6.40 21.19 2.10
CA PRO A 292 -6.74 20.47 0.86
C PRO A 292 -6.06 21.11 -0.36
N PRO A 293 -5.85 20.38 -1.48
CA PRO A 293 -5.38 20.97 -2.73
C PRO A 293 -6.40 22.01 -3.23
N SER A 294 -5.91 23.10 -3.84
CA SER A 294 -6.74 24.26 -4.18
C SER A 294 -7.28 24.26 -5.62
N SER A 295 -6.62 23.51 -6.50
CA SER A 295 -6.92 23.35 -7.91
C SER A 295 -6.89 21.88 -8.34
N GLU A 296 -7.39 21.58 -9.54
CA GLU A 296 -7.30 20.24 -10.13
C GLU A 296 -5.85 19.88 -10.44
N GLU A 297 -5.04 20.86 -10.82
CA GLU A 297 -3.60 20.74 -11.04
C GLU A 297 -2.85 20.40 -9.75
N ASP A 298 -3.11 21.12 -8.64
CA ASP A 298 -2.53 20.81 -7.32
C ASP A 298 -2.89 19.38 -6.88
N LYS A 299 -4.14 18.97 -7.13
CA LYS A 299 -4.65 17.64 -6.77
C LYS A 299 -3.94 16.55 -7.57
N ALA A 300 -3.72 16.75 -8.87
CA ALA A 300 -2.97 15.82 -9.72
C ALA A 300 -1.48 15.73 -9.32
N VAL A 301 -0.83 16.87 -9.02
CA VAL A 301 0.56 16.90 -8.51
C VAL A 301 0.66 16.17 -7.16
N LEU A 302 -0.24 16.45 -6.23
CA LEU A 302 -0.33 15.78 -4.94
C LEU A 302 -0.53 14.26 -5.09
N ALA A 303 -1.33 13.83 -6.06
CA ALA A 303 -1.56 12.42 -6.36
C ALA A 303 -0.30 11.73 -6.92
N GLU A 304 0.42 12.37 -7.84
CA GLU A 304 1.72 11.90 -8.36
C GLU A 304 2.77 11.77 -7.24
N GLU A 305 2.86 12.75 -6.34
CA GLU A 305 3.73 12.66 -5.15
C GLU A 305 3.33 11.51 -4.22
N THR A 306 2.03 11.28 -4.06
CA THR A 306 1.50 10.19 -3.22
C THR A 306 1.87 8.82 -3.80
N LEU A 307 1.80 8.64 -5.13
CA LEU A 307 2.26 7.43 -5.80
C LEU A 307 3.76 7.20 -5.59
N ARG A 308 4.59 8.22 -5.78
CA ARG A 308 6.05 8.13 -5.55
C ARG A 308 6.38 7.76 -4.10
N ALA A 309 5.68 8.34 -3.13
CA ALA A 309 5.84 8.02 -1.72
C ALA A 309 5.43 6.57 -1.40
N TRP A 310 4.32 6.07 -1.97
CA TRP A 310 3.90 4.67 -1.87
C TRP A 310 4.95 3.71 -2.44
N GLU A 311 5.54 4.05 -3.58
CA GLU A 311 6.54 3.21 -4.27
C GLU A 311 7.91 3.21 -3.58
N GLU A 312 8.46 4.37 -3.19
CA GLU A 312 9.71 4.46 -2.42
C GLU A 312 9.60 3.70 -1.09
N MET A 313 8.47 3.85 -0.38
CA MET A 313 8.20 3.10 0.85
C MET A 313 8.20 1.58 0.59
N ARG A 314 7.52 1.10 -0.46
CA ARG A 314 7.39 -0.34 -0.77
C ARG A 314 8.69 -0.94 -1.30
N GLU A 315 9.37 -0.28 -2.24
CA GLU A 315 10.65 -0.77 -2.78
C GLU A 315 11.74 -0.75 -1.71
N GLY A 316 11.84 0.34 -0.97
CA GLY A 316 12.79 0.48 0.13
C GLY A 316 12.54 -0.56 1.23
N ALA A 317 11.29 -0.76 1.66
CA ALA A 317 10.95 -1.82 2.62
C ALA A 317 11.32 -3.21 2.10
N ASN A 318 11.04 -3.53 0.83
CA ASN A 318 11.46 -4.78 0.20
C ASN A 318 13.00 -4.94 0.18
N ARG A 319 13.75 -3.85 -0.06
CA ARG A 319 15.22 -3.85 0.04
C ARG A 319 15.73 -4.09 1.46
N LEU A 320 15.08 -3.52 2.47
CA LEU A 320 15.39 -3.79 3.87
C LEU A 320 15.11 -5.25 4.24
N MET A 321 13.95 -5.80 3.86
CA MET A 321 13.54 -7.19 4.13
C MET A 321 14.51 -8.25 3.57
N LYS A 322 15.28 -7.93 2.52
CA LYS A 322 16.34 -8.82 1.99
C LYS A 322 17.50 -9.03 2.98
N MET A 323 17.73 -8.09 3.90
CA MET A 323 18.82 -8.14 4.89
C MET A 323 18.32 -8.31 6.33
N TYR A 324 17.25 -7.60 6.69
CA TYR A 324 16.61 -7.62 8.00
C TYR A 324 15.42 -8.60 7.95
N PRO A 325 15.50 -9.76 8.62
CA PRO A 325 14.45 -10.77 8.50
C PRO A 325 13.14 -10.28 9.11
N VAL A 326 12.03 -10.50 8.42
CA VAL A 326 10.68 -10.26 8.94
C VAL A 326 9.90 -11.58 8.94
N ARG A 327 9.08 -11.78 9.98
CA ARG A 327 8.23 -12.95 10.18
C ARG A 327 6.77 -12.54 10.19
N ALA A 328 5.94 -13.28 9.48
CA ALA A 328 4.50 -13.14 9.51
C ALA A 328 3.87 -14.41 10.09
N CYS A 329 2.77 -14.28 10.82
CA CYS A 329 1.95 -15.42 11.21
C CYS A 329 1.12 -15.88 10.01
N GLY A 330 1.20 -17.18 9.66
CA GLY A 330 0.41 -17.71 8.55
C GLY A 330 -1.11 -17.80 8.80
N TYR A 331 -1.60 -17.39 9.98
CA TYR A 331 -3.02 -17.51 10.36
C TYR A 331 -3.69 -16.16 10.73
N CYS A 332 -2.92 -15.17 11.17
CA CYS A 332 -3.42 -13.85 11.58
C CYS A 332 -2.47 -12.74 11.10
N PRO A 333 -2.88 -11.45 11.13
CA PRO A 333 -2.05 -10.33 10.66
C PRO A 333 -0.84 -9.98 11.54
N GLU A 334 -0.41 -10.85 12.48
CA GLU A 334 0.72 -10.55 13.36
C GLU A 334 2.04 -10.63 12.58
N VAL A 335 2.85 -9.58 12.72
CA VAL A 335 4.20 -9.48 12.14
C VAL A 335 5.22 -9.24 13.24
N HIS A 336 6.45 -9.71 12.99
CA HIS A 336 7.59 -9.50 13.85
C HIS A 336 8.83 -9.24 13.00
N VAL A 337 9.46 -8.10 13.21
CA VAL A 337 10.76 -7.75 12.61
C VAL A 337 11.85 -8.40 13.44
N GLY A 338 12.47 -9.45 12.92
CA GLY A 338 13.49 -10.19 13.65
C GLY A 338 13.74 -11.59 13.06
N PRO A 339 14.87 -12.23 13.42
CA PRO A 339 15.26 -13.54 12.89
C PRO A 339 14.24 -14.64 13.22
N THR A 340 13.54 -14.53 14.35
CA THR A 340 12.56 -15.50 14.85
C THR A 340 11.43 -14.80 15.58
N GLY A 341 10.17 -15.01 15.16
CA GLY A 341 8.99 -14.38 15.76
C GLY A 341 8.86 -14.56 17.28
N HIS A 342 8.12 -13.69 17.96
CA HIS A 342 7.93 -13.75 19.42
C HIS A 342 7.23 -15.03 19.91
N LYS A 343 7.17 -15.22 21.23
CA LYS A 343 6.50 -16.36 21.88
C LYS A 343 5.08 -16.05 22.36
N ALA A 344 4.62 -14.80 22.31
CA ALA A 344 3.28 -14.45 22.79
C ALA A 344 2.16 -15.31 22.18
N GLN A 345 1.25 -15.75 23.04
CA GLN A 345 0.17 -16.70 22.77
C GLN A 345 -1.17 -16.00 22.44
N ASN A 346 -1.11 -14.90 21.69
CA ASN A 346 -2.26 -14.05 21.33
C ASN A 346 -2.85 -14.36 19.93
N CYS A 347 -2.46 -15.45 19.28
CA CYS A 347 -2.96 -15.82 17.95
C CYS A 347 -4.39 -16.40 18.02
N GLY A 348 -5.42 -15.57 17.98
CA GLY A 348 -6.85 -15.99 18.01
C GLY A 348 -7.40 -16.62 16.72
N ALA A 349 -6.58 -16.94 15.72
CA ALA A 349 -7.02 -17.49 14.44
C ALA A 349 -7.35 -19.00 14.48
N HIS A 350 -7.82 -19.57 13.38
CA HIS A 350 -8.30 -20.97 13.32
C HIS A 350 -7.37 -21.99 14.00
N LYS A 351 -7.98 -22.94 14.74
CA LYS A 351 -7.30 -23.94 15.58
C LYS A 351 -6.32 -23.35 16.62
N HIS A 352 -6.54 -22.13 17.11
CA HIS A 352 -5.68 -21.54 18.16
C HIS A 352 -5.63 -22.37 19.46
N GLN A 353 -6.74 -22.98 19.86
CA GLN A 353 -6.79 -23.85 21.06
C GLN A 353 -5.80 -25.02 20.93
N GLN A 354 -5.79 -25.71 19.78
CA GLN A 354 -4.83 -26.78 19.46
C GLN A 354 -3.37 -26.29 19.35
N ARG A 355 -3.15 -24.98 19.21
CA ARG A 355 -1.84 -24.33 19.13
C ARG A 355 -1.45 -23.61 20.43
N ASN A 356 -2.25 -23.71 21.49
CA ASN A 356 -2.12 -22.91 22.72
C ASN A 356 -1.85 -21.42 22.43
N GLY A 357 -2.65 -20.81 21.54
CA GLY A 357 -2.51 -19.41 21.12
C GLY A 357 -1.23 -19.03 20.36
N GLN A 358 -0.33 -19.97 20.07
CA GLN A 358 0.98 -19.67 19.45
C GLN A 358 0.88 -19.34 17.96
N HIS A 359 1.68 -18.38 17.50
CA HIS A 359 1.74 -17.96 16.10
C HIS A 359 2.40 -18.99 15.17
N GLY A 360 1.80 -19.20 14.01
CA GLY A 360 2.30 -20.06 12.94
C GLY A 360 3.34 -19.35 12.05
N TRP A 361 4.47 -18.96 12.63
CA TRP A 361 5.49 -18.12 11.98
C TRP A 361 6.03 -18.69 10.65
N GLN A 362 6.11 -17.83 9.65
CA GLN A 362 6.81 -18.05 8.39
C GLN A 362 7.62 -16.79 8.00
N THR A 363 8.43 -16.87 6.95
CA THR A 363 9.04 -15.66 6.33
C THR A 363 7.91 -14.77 5.79
N ALA A 364 7.96 -13.47 6.10
CA ALA A 364 7.01 -12.50 5.56
C ALA A 364 7.32 -12.18 4.09
N VAL A 365 6.29 -11.90 3.29
CA VAL A 365 6.42 -11.15 2.02
C VAL A 365 6.10 -9.67 2.23
N LEU A 366 6.36 -8.83 1.24
CA LEU A 366 6.08 -7.39 1.31
C LEU A 366 4.63 -7.10 1.70
N ASP A 367 3.67 -7.87 1.17
CA ASP A 367 2.24 -7.72 1.47
C ASP A 367 1.81 -8.24 2.86
N ASP A 368 2.69 -8.94 3.60
CA ASP A 368 2.45 -9.17 5.03
C ASP A 368 2.82 -7.93 5.86
N LEU A 369 3.79 -7.13 5.40
CA LEU A 369 4.29 -5.92 6.08
C LEU A 369 3.50 -4.66 5.70
N ILE A 370 3.20 -4.52 4.40
CA ILE A 370 2.48 -3.40 3.78
C ILE A 370 1.33 -4.01 2.94
N PRO A 371 0.26 -4.52 3.57
CA PRO A 371 -0.83 -5.17 2.86
C PRO A 371 -1.61 -4.16 1.99
N PRO A 372 -1.63 -4.33 0.65
CA PRO A 372 -2.49 -3.54 -0.22
C PRO A 372 -3.97 -3.93 -0.04
N LYS A 373 -4.86 -2.96 0.19
CA LYS A 373 -6.30 -3.14 0.04
C LYS A 373 -6.68 -2.95 -1.42
N TYR A 374 -7.21 -3.98 -2.07
CA TYR A 374 -7.68 -3.87 -3.45
C TYR A 374 -9.12 -3.34 -3.52
N VAL A 375 -9.35 -2.41 -4.45
CA VAL A 375 -10.65 -1.84 -4.81
C VAL A 375 -10.95 -2.11 -6.28
N TRP A 376 -12.21 -2.02 -6.67
CA TRP A 376 -12.60 -2.03 -8.07
C TRP A 376 -12.12 -0.75 -8.74
N HIS A 377 -11.49 -0.89 -9.89
CA HIS A 377 -11.11 0.25 -10.72
C HIS A 377 -12.37 0.89 -11.34
N VAL A 378 -12.45 2.22 -11.34
CA VAL A 378 -13.54 3.01 -11.92
C VAL A 378 -13.06 3.65 -13.23
N PRO A 379 -13.47 3.17 -14.41
CA PRO A 379 -12.98 3.69 -15.69
C PRO A 379 -13.38 5.16 -15.94
N ASP A 380 -14.57 5.56 -15.48
CA ASP A 380 -15.07 6.93 -15.52
C ASP A 380 -15.94 7.17 -14.26
N VAL A 381 -15.61 8.19 -13.48
CA VAL A 381 -16.33 8.57 -12.25
C VAL A 381 -17.80 8.95 -12.53
N ASN A 382 -18.09 9.41 -13.75
CA ASN A 382 -19.44 9.80 -14.19
C ASN A 382 -20.31 8.60 -14.59
N HIS A 383 -19.71 7.43 -14.82
CA HIS A 383 -20.40 6.20 -15.20
C HIS A 383 -20.17 5.13 -14.10
N PRO A 384 -21.04 5.08 -13.07
CA PRO A 384 -20.91 4.14 -11.97
C PRO A 384 -20.84 2.68 -12.45
N LEU A 385 -20.06 1.86 -11.73
CA LEU A 385 -19.90 0.44 -12.04
C LEU A 385 -21.26 -0.28 -12.08
N GLU A 386 -21.53 -1.04 -13.15
CA GLU A 386 -22.73 -1.86 -13.27
C GLU A 386 -22.52 -3.25 -12.67
N ARG A 387 -23.57 -3.84 -12.09
CA ARG A 387 -23.44 -5.16 -11.43
C ARG A 387 -23.20 -6.28 -12.46
N GLU A 388 -23.79 -6.14 -13.63
CA GLU A 388 -23.82 -7.09 -14.73
C GLU A 388 -22.46 -7.11 -15.46
N LEU A 389 -21.78 -5.97 -15.54
CA LEU A 389 -20.46 -5.81 -16.16
C LEU A 389 -19.28 -6.17 -15.25
N ARG A 390 -19.54 -6.75 -14.06
CA ARG A 390 -18.53 -7.09 -13.04
C ARG A 390 -17.30 -7.85 -13.57
N ASN A 391 -17.50 -8.70 -14.58
CA ASN A 391 -16.42 -9.54 -15.12
C ASN A 391 -15.43 -8.77 -16.01
N PHE A 392 -15.79 -7.58 -16.50
CA PHE A 392 -14.96 -6.73 -17.36
C PHE A 392 -14.07 -5.79 -16.53
N TYR A 393 -14.56 -5.29 -15.39
CA TYR A 393 -13.79 -4.39 -14.53
C TYR A 393 -12.55 -5.06 -13.91
N GLY A 394 -11.51 -4.25 -13.72
CA GLY A 394 -10.29 -4.60 -12.98
C GLY A 394 -10.31 -4.16 -11.52
N GLN A 395 -9.17 -4.37 -10.86
CA GLN A 395 -8.91 -3.93 -9.49
C GLN A 395 -7.50 -3.32 -9.35
N ALA A 396 -7.36 -2.35 -8.46
CA ALA A 396 -6.08 -1.75 -8.07
C ALA A 396 -5.97 -1.66 -6.54
N PRO A 397 -4.77 -1.51 -5.95
CA PRO A 397 -4.64 -1.09 -4.58
C PRO A 397 -5.29 0.30 -4.38
N ALA A 398 -5.96 0.51 -3.24
CA ALA A 398 -6.74 1.72 -2.95
C ALA A 398 -5.94 3.02 -3.04
N VAL A 399 -4.67 3.01 -2.65
CA VAL A 399 -3.75 4.15 -2.80
C VAL A 399 -3.56 4.49 -4.28
N ILE A 400 -3.43 3.48 -5.15
CA ILE A 400 -3.24 3.66 -6.59
C ILE A 400 -4.53 4.20 -7.21
N GLU A 401 -5.67 3.55 -6.94
CA GLU A 401 -6.96 4.00 -7.46
C GLU A 401 -7.26 5.44 -7.03
N LEU A 402 -7.06 5.78 -5.76
CA LEU A 402 -7.27 7.14 -5.25
C LEU A 402 -6.42 8.17 -5.99
N CYS A 403 -5.15 7.87 -6.26
CA CYS A 403 -4.27 8.79 -6.98
C CYS A 403 -4.64 8.90 -8.47
N VAL A 404 -4.99 7.80 -9.12
CA VAL A 404 -5.44 7.80 -10.52
C VAL A 404 -6.73 8.61 -10.68
N GLN A 405 -7.73 8.40 -9.82
CA GLN A 405 -8.96 9.20 -9.82
C GLN A 405 -8.72 10.67 -9.44
N ALA A 406 -7.61 10.98 -8.75
CA ALA A 406 -7.19 12.35 -8.44
C ALA A 406 -6.36 13.02 -9.56
N GLY A 407 -6.10 12.32 -10.67
CA GLY A 407 -5.42 12.86 -11.86
C GLY A 407 -3.99 12.36 -12.11
N ALA A 408 -3.49 11.41 -11.32
CA ALA A 408 -2.16 10.84 -11.53
C ALA A 408 -2.12 9.78 -12.64
N SER A 409 -0.95 9.63 -13.25
CA SER A 409 -0.67 8.65 -14.31
C SER A 409 -0.72 7.22 -13.78
N VAL A 410 -1.35 6.30 -14.50
CA VAL A 410 -1.43 4.88 -14.08
C VAL A 410 -0.05 4.19 -14.17
N PRO A 411 0.53 3.68 -13.06
CA PRO A 411 1.82 2.99 -13.11
C PRO A 411 1.72 1.64 -13.85
N GLU A 412 2.73 1.34 -14.66
CA GLU A 412 2.71 0.25 -15.65
C GLU A 412 2.40 -1.14 -15.05
N HIS A 413 2.92 -1.44 -13.85
CA HIS A 413 2.72 -2.72 -13.17
C HIS A 413 1.32 -2.92 -12.57
N TYR A 414 0.49 -1.89 -12.48
CA TYR A 414 -0.91 -2.01 -12.04
C TYR A 414 -1.91 -2.08 -13.20
N LYS A 415 -1.54 -1.62 -14.41
CA LYS A 415 -2.41 -1.70 -15.61
C LYS A 415 -3.02 -3.10 -15.84
N PRO A 416 -2.27 -4.22 -15.68
CA PRO A 416 -2.82 -5.56 -15.83
C PRO A 416 -3.95 -5.95 -14.88
N THR A 417 -3.88 -5.51 -13.62
CA THR A 417 -4.95 -5.80 -12.64
C THR A 417 -6.10 -4.83 -12.84
N MET A 418 -5.83 -3.59 -13.28
CA MET A 418 -6.84 -2.59 -13.64
C MET A 418 -7.61 -2.92 -14.93
N ARG A 419 -7.09 -3.82 -15.78
CA ARG A 419 -7.73 -4.29 -17.02
C ARG A 419 -8.04 -3.17 -18.01
N LEU A 420 -7.14 -2.20 -18.13
CA LEU A 420 -7.30 -1.05 -19.03
C LEU A 420 -7.30 -1.44 -20.53
N ASP A 421 -6.90 -2.66 -20.85
CA ASP A 421 -6.90 -3.27 -22.17
C ASP A 421 -8.20 -4.06 -22.48
N VAL A 422 -9.12 -4.17 -21.53
CA VAL A 422 -10.42 -4.82 -21.72
C VAL A 422 -11.45 -3.78 -22.16
N GLY A 423 -12.01 -3.97 -23.36
CA GLY A 423 -13.19 -3.21 -23.79
C GLY A 423 -14.38 -3.51 -22.89
N ILE A 424 -14.89 -2.48 -22.20
CA ILE A 424 -16.05 -2.60 -21.31
C ILE A 424 -17.30 -2.36 -22.16
N PRO A 425 -18.24 -3.34 -22.23
CA PRO A 425 -19.48 -3.19 -22.98
C PRO A 425 -20.30 -1.98 -22.50
N THR A 426 -20.95 -1.28 -23.42
CA THR A 426 -21.82 -0.13 -23.09
C THR A 426 -23.10 -0.53 -22.37
N ASN A 427 -23.49 -1.81 -22.45
CA ASN A 427 -24.70 -2.36 -21.83
C ASN A 427 -24.66 -3.90 -21.78
N VAL A 428 -25.58 -4.50 -21.03
CA VAL A 428 -25.70 -5.96 -20.83
C VAL A 428 -25.86 -6.73 -22.14
N ARG A 429 -26.59 -6.20 -23.14
CA ARG A 429 -26.82 -6.91 -24.42
C ARG A 429 -25.54 -6.99 -25.25
N GLU A 430 -24.68 -5.97 -25.15
CA GLU A 430 -23.34 -6.00 -25.74
C GLU A 430 -22.44 -6.98 -24.99
N ALA A 431 -22.50 -7.01 -23.65
CA ALA A 431 -21.78 -8.00 -22.86
C ALA A 431 -22.16 -9.45 -23.23
N GLU A 432 -23.43 -9.73 -23.47
CA GLU A 432 -23.94 -11.04 -23.91
C GLU A 432 -23.43 -11.46 -25.31
N MET A 433 -23.00 -10.51 -26.16
CA MET A 433 -22.42 -10.82 -27.48
C MET A 433 -20.92 -11.17 -27.43
N VAL A 434 -20.27 -11.04 -26.27
CA VAL A 434 -18.81 -11.22 -26.08
C VAL A 434 -18.47 -12.54 -25.36
N VAL A 435 -19.49 -13.34 -24.97
CA VAL A 435 -19.37 -14.58 -24.19
C VAL A 435 -19.27 -15.84 -25.06
#